data_AF-A0A954EYW2-F1
#
_entry.id   AF-A0A954EYW2-F1
#
_cell.length_a   1.000
_cell.length_b   1.000
_cell.length_c   1.000
_cell.angle_alpha   90.00
_cell.angle_beta   90.00
_cell.angle_gamma   90.00
#
_symmetry.space_group_name_H-M   'P 1'
#
loop_
_entity.id
_entity.type
_entity.pdbx_description
1 polymer ?
#
loop_
_entity_poly.entity_id
_entity_poly.type
_entity_poly.pdbx_seq_one_letter_code
_entity_poly.pdbx_strand_id
1 'polypeptide(L)'
;MEFPTRRQLLINTANGLGGIALASLLHEQGLLAATKSPLRPKIDPARPFAPRDPHFPAKAKNVLMIFCSGACSQIDTFDYKPEL
;
A
#
# COMPACT_ATOMS: atom_id res chain seq x y z
N MET A 1 -51.43 -3.45 17.45
CA MET A 1 -50.04 -3.84 17.72
C MET A 1 -49.85 -5.21 17.11
N GLU A 2 -49.20 -5.29 15.95
CA GLU A 2 -48.99 -6.57 15.26
C GLU A 2 -47.79 -7.30 15.87
N PHE A 3 -47.98 -8.59 16.15
CA PHE A 3 -46.91 -9.43 16.69
C PHE A 3 -46.05 -9.99 15.54
N PRO A 4 -44.72 -10.02 15.67
CA PRO A 4 -43.85 -10.56 14.65
C PRO A 4 -44.11 -12.06 14.45
N THR A 5 -44.09 -12.50 13.19
CA THR A 5 -44.17 -13.93 12.88
C THR A 5 -42.94 -14.66 13.44
N ARG A 6 -43.07 -15.95 13.74
CA ARG A 6 -41.94 -16.79 14.23
C ARG A 6 -40.70 -16.68 13.34
N ARG A 7 -40.91 -16.65 12.02
CA ARG A 7 -39.84 -16.46 11.03
C ARG A 7 -39.13 -15.12 11.23
N GLN A 8 -39.89 -14.05 11.42
CA GLN A 8 -39.34 -12.72 11.62
C GLN A 8 -38.53 -12.63 12.92
N LEU A 9 -39.03 -13.24 13.99
CA LEU A 9 -38.31 -13.33 15.27
C LEU A 9 -36.96 -14.03 15.09
N LEU A 10 -36.96 -15.21 14.46
CA LEU A 10 -35.73 -15.99 14.24
C LEU A 10 -34.72 -15.22 13.40
N ILE A 11 -35.15 -14.59 12.30
CA ILE A 11 -34.28 -13.78 11.43
C ILE A 11 -33.65 -12.63 12.22
N ASN A 12 -34.45 -11.89 12.99
CA ASN A 12 -33.96 -10.75 13.76
C ASN A 12 -32.95 -11.18 14.83
N THR A 13 -33.23 -12.28 15.54
CA THR A 13 -32.31 -12.82 16.55
C THR A 13 -30.99 -13.32 15.95
N ALA A 14 -31.05 -14.03 14.82
CA ALA A 14 -29.87 -14.53 14.13
C ALA A 14 -28.99 -13.38 13.62
N ASN A 15 -29.58 -12.34 13.04
CA ASN A 15 -28.86 -11.15 12.59
C ASN A 15 -28.22 -10.38 13.75
N GLY A 16 -28.93 -10.23 14.88
CA GLY A 16 -28.40 -9.55 16.07
C GLY A 16 -27.20 -10.29 16.67
N LEU A 17 -27.34 -11.60 16.88
CA LEU A 17 -26.25 -12.44 17.41
C LEU A 17 -25.07 -12.52 16.43
N GLY A 18 -25.33 -12.63 15.14
CA GLY A 18 -24.30 -12.61 14.09
C GLY A 18 -23.54 -11.29 14.04
N GLY A 19 -24.23 -10.16 14.20
CA GLY A 19 -23.61 -8.84 14.28
C GLY A 19 -22.68 -8.69 15.49
N ILE A 20 -23.09 -9.20 16.66
CA ILE A 20 -22.25 -9.20 17.88
C ILE A 20 -21.02 -10.09 17.69
N ALA A 21 -21.20 -11.30 17.15
CA ALA A 21 -20.10 -12.23 16.89
C ALA A 21 -19.09 -11.63 15.90
N LEU A 22 -19.56 -11.02 14.81
CA LEU A 22 -18.71 -10.33 13.85
C LEU A 22 -17.95 -9.16 14.49
N ALA A 23 -18.62 -8.35 15.31
CA ALA A 23 -17.97 -7.26 16.03
C ALA A 23 -16.87 -7.77 16.96
N SER A 24 -17.08 -8.90 17.64
CA SER A 24 -16.05 -9.56 18.47
C SER A 24 -14.83 -9.98 17.65
N LEU A 25 -15.05 -10.66 16.52
CA LEU A 25 -13.95 -11.10 15.63
C LEU A 25 -13.16 -9.92 15.06
N LEU A 26 -13.86 -8.85 14.65
CA LEU A 26 -13.21 -7.62 14.19
C LEU A 26 -12.45 -6.91 15.31
N HIS A 27 -12.92 -7.00 16.55
CA HIS A 27 -12.21 -6.46 17.71
C HIS A 27 -10.90 -7.20 17.95
N GLU A 28 -10.94 -8.54 17.95
CA GLU A 28 -9.76 -9.40 18.10
C GLU A 28 -8.71 -9.14 17.01
N GLN A 29 -9.15 -8.83 15.79
CA GLN A 29 -8.27 -8.50 14.67
C GLN A 29 -7.81 -7.02 14.65
N GLY A 30 -8.25 -6.20 15.60
CA GLY A 30 -7.95 -4.75 15.63
C GLY A 30 -8.52 -3.98 14.44
N LEU A 31 -9.60 -4.49 13.83
CA LEU A 31 -10.22 -3.93 12.63
C LEU A 31 -11.41 -3.01 12.94
N LEU A 32 -11.94 -3.04 14.18
CA LEU A 32 -12.99 -2.10 14.59
C LEU A 32 -12.50 -0.66 14.49
N ALA A 33 -13.17 0.13 13.65
CA ALA A 33 -12.81 1.53 13.39
C ALA A 33 -11.33 1.73 12.98
N ALA A 34 -10.71 0.72 12.36
CA ALA A 34 -9.33 0.79 11.91
C ALA A 34 -9.15 1.97 10.97
N THR A 35 -8.64 3.07 11.53
CA THR A 35 -8.18 4.24 10.81
C THR A 35 -6.80 3.89 10.28
N LYS A 36 -6.72 2.87 9.42
CA LYS A 36 -5.52 2.74 8.58
C LYS A 36 -5.48 4.04 7.80
N SER A 37 -4.54 4.93 8.16
CA SER A 37 -4.23 6.05 7.30
C SER A 37 -4.03 5.43 5.92
N PRO A 38 -4.70 5.98 4.88
CA PRO A 38 -4.47 5.50 3.53
C PRO A 38 -2.97 5.49 3.31
N LEU A 39 -2.47 4.46 2.62
CA LEU A 39 -1.05 4.25 2.37
C LEU A 39 -0.51 5.45 1.58
N ARG A 40 -0.19 6.53 2.29
CA ARG A 40 0.23 7.81 1.77
C ARG A 40 1.62 8.05 2.29
N PRO A 41 2.56 8.43 1.41
CA PRO A 41 3.88 8.81 1.86
C PRO A 41 3.72 9.97 2.84
N LYS A 42 4.32 9.87 4.02
CA LYS A 42 4.45 10.99 4.94
C LYS A 42 5.42 11.99 4.29
N ILE A 43 4.91 13.14 3.86
CA ILE A 43 5.72 14.19 3.24
C ILE A 43 6.02 15.23 4.32
N ASP A 44 7.30 15.39 4.65
CA ASP A 44 7.78 16.52 5.43
C ASP A 44 7.91 17.74 4.51
N PRO A 45 7.14 18.82 4.72
CA PRO A 45 7.22 20.04 3.90
C PRO A 45 8.60 20.71 3.96
N ALA A 46 9.32 20.56 5.07
CA ALA A 46 10.67 21.13 5.22
C ALA A 46 11.72 20.34 4.43
N ARG A 47 11.45 19.07 4.12
CA ARG A 47 12.38 18.15 3.42
C ARG A 47 11.65 17.29 2.38
N PRO A 48 11.11 17.90 1.30
CA PRO A 48 10.26 17.19 0.34
C PRO A 48 10.97 16.07 -0.44
N PHE A 49 12.31 16.10 -0.49
CA PHE A 49 13.13 15.12 -1.20
C PHE A 49 13.87 14.15 -0.27
N ALA A 50 13.57 14.15 1.03
CA ALA A 50 14.19 13.19 1.95
C ALA A 50 13.86 11.73 1.55
N PRO A 51 14.78 10.78 1.74
CA PRO A 51 14.49 9.36 1.60
C PRO A 51 13.29 8.95 2.45
N ARG A 52 12.48 8.03 1.92
CA ARG A 52 11.27 7.52 2.57
C ARG A 52 11.38 6.02 2.76
N ASP A 53 10.67 5.52 3.76
CA ASP A 53 10.57 4.08 3.96
C ASP A 53 9.88 3.44 2.74
N PRO A 54 10.52 2.46 2.09
CA PRO A 54 9.92 1.76 0.98
C PRO A 54 8.90 0.73 1.49
N HIS A 55 7.93 0.37 0.64
CA HIS A 55 6.98 -0.71 0.97
C HIS A 55 7.67 -2.09 1.11
N PHE A 56 8.82 -2.25 0.45
CA PHE A 56 9.62 -3.47 0.48
C PHE A 56 11.08 -3.14 0.81
N PRO A 57 11.80 -4.05 1.47
CA PRO A 57 13.22 -3.85 1.72
C PRO A 57 13.98 -3.65 0.41
N ALA A 58 14.83 -2.62 0.37
CA ALA A 58 15.65 -2.32 -0.78
C ALA A 58 16.64 -3.47 -1.04
N LYS A 59 16.61 -4.03 -2.25
CA LYS A 59 17.55 -5.09 -2.65
C LYS A 59 18.95 -4.54 -2.95
N ALA A 60 19.04 -3.30 -3.42
CA ALA A 60 20.29 -2.62 -3.73
C ALA A 60 20.56 -1.50 -2.72
N LYS A 61 21.83 -1.35 -2.31
CA LYS A 61 22.27 -0.30 -1.38
C LYS A 61 22.60 1.01 -2.08
N ASN A 62 23.12 0.94 -3.31
CA ASN A 62 23.56 2.08 -4.11
C ASN A 62 23.02 1.93 -5.55
N VAL A 63 22.67 3.04 -6.18
CA VAL A 63 22.25 3.11 -7.58
C VAL A 63 23.08 4.20 -8.27
N LEU A 64 23.76 3.84 -9.37
CA LEU A 64 24.45 4.79 -10.23
C LEU A 64 23.58 5.04 -11.46
N MET A 65 23.04 6.25 -11.57
CA MET A 65 22.30 6.69 -12.77
C MET A 65 23.27 7.38 -13.72
N ILE A 66 23.63 6.69 -14.80
CA ILE A 66 24.42 7.28 -15.88
C ILE A 66 23.44 7.89 -16.88
N PHE A 67 23.29 9.22 -16.83
CA PHE A 67 22.46 9.96 -17.78
C PHE A 67 23.34 10.52 -18.92
N CYS A 68 23.33 9.84 -20.07
CA CYS A 68 24.02 10.32 -21.27
C CYS A 68 23.08 11.26 -22.05
N SER A 69 23.16 12.56 -21.79
CA SER A 69 22.38 13.54 -22.55
C SER A 69 22.79 13.51 -24.02
N GLY A 70 21.84 13.30 -24.93
CA GLY A 70 22.11 13.24 -26.37
C GLY A 70 22.38 11.84 -26.94
N ALA A 71 22.13 10.78 -26.15
CA ALA A 71 22.45 9.39 -26.46
C ALA A 71 23.95 9.10 -26.55
N CYS A 72 24.32 7.82 -26.45
CA CYS A 72 25.69 7.42 -26.79
C CYS A 72 25.76 7.42 -28.32
N SER A 73 26.60 8.27 -28.91
CA SER A 73 26.75 8.27 -30.36
C SER A 73 27.32 6.93 -30.80
N GLN A 74 26.89 6.43 -31.96
CA GLN A 74 27.43 5.19 -32.52
C GLN A 74 28.96 5.30 -32.73
N ILE A 75 29.45 6.49 -33.05
CA ILE A 75 30.88 6.81 -33.24
C ILE A 75 31.65 6.70 -31.91
N ASP A 76 31.04 7.01 -30.77
CA ASP A 76 31.69 6.93 -29.46
C ASP A 76 31.64 5.52 -28.85
N THR A 77 30.70 4.67 -29.29
CA THR A 77 30.41 3.39 -28.62
C THR A 77 30.95 2.18 -29.37
N PHE A 78 30.94 2.21 -30.71
CA PHE A 78 31.19 1.02 -31.53
C PHE A 78 32.23 1.21 -32.63
N ASP A 79 32.84 2.40 -32.75
CA ASP A 79 33.91 2.63 -33.71
C ASP A 79 35.26 2.30 -33.07
N TYR A 80 35.78 1.13 -33.43
CA TYR A 80 37.08 0.66 -32.97
C TYR A 80 38.19 1.51 -33.60
N LYS A 81 38.88 2.31 -32.77
CA LYS A 81 40.01 3.16 -33.17
C LYS A 81 41.33 2.51 -32.73
N PRO A 82 42.06 1.80 -33.62
CA PRO A 82 43.24 1.00 -33.25
C PRO A 82 44.48 1.82 -32.86
N GLU A 83 44.46 3.15 -33.03
CA GLU A 83 45.59 4.05 -32.75
C GLU A 83 45.48 4.78 -31.41
N LEU A 84 44.43 4.48 -30.61
CA LEU A 84 44.21 5.00 -29.25
C LEU A 84 44.40 3.91 -28.20
#